data_AF-A0A2R6BPK7-F1
#
_entry.id   AF-A0A2R6BPK7-F1
#
_cell.length_a   1.000
_cell.length_b   1.000
_cell.length_c   1.000
_cell.angle_alpha   90.00
_cell.angle_beta   90.00
_cell.angle_gamma   90.00
#
_symmetry.space_group_name_H-M   'P 1'
#
loop_
_entity.id
_entity.type
_entity.pdbx_description
1 polymer ?
#
loop_
_entity_poly.entity_id
_entity_poly.type
_entity_poly.pdbx_seq_one_letter_code
_entity_poly.pdbx_strand_id
1 'polypeptide(L)'
;MCVGVSTQKPFEITPNGLFVGPPLSSTLLNSGFGTPRGSGVELGGMEAVYLILRGRIEVDNPEEIIKTLSSRKRGFWTVYAVFADLSNQGKKIFYDDELGIILQKEGEKMVYIPLSLDKPMTLKNLLARAKTYVERSWTPVLAIVDEHGTPTYYSVDTRPPSKELLISGEEGSL
;
A
#
# COMPACT_ATOMS: atom_id res chain seq x y z
N MET A 1 15.41 -10.52 45.48
CA MET A 1 15.12 -9.36 44.62
C MET A 1 14.42 -9.88 43.38
N CYS A 2 13.09 -9.76 43.32
CA CYS A 2 12.37 -10.03 42.09
C CYS A 2 12.65 -8.85 41.15
N VAL A 3 13.47 -9.09 40.14
CA VAL A 3 13.72 -8.12 39.08
C VAL A 3 12.38 -7.91 38.40
N GLY A 4 11.83 -6.70 38.50
CA GLY A 4 10.59 -6.34 37.83
C GLY A 4 10.73 -6.62 36.34
N VAL A 5 10.05 -7.66 35.86
CA VAL A 5 9.85 -7.86 34.43
C VAL A 5 9.03 -6.65 34.00
N SER A 6 9.71 -5.68 33.39
CA SER A 6 9.06 -4.58 32.69
C SER A 6 8.04 -5.21 31.76
N THR A 7 6.76 -5.07 32.07
CA THR A 7 5.65 -5.43 31.20
C THR A 7 5.69 -4.48 30.02
N GLN A 8 6.63 -4.71 29.09
CA GLN A 8 6.57 -4.09 27.77
C GLN A 8 5.22 -4.45 27.21
N LYS A 9 4.37 -3.44 27.01
CA LYS A 9 3.11 -3.63 26.31
C LYS A 9 3.46 -4.28 24.96
N PRO A 10 2.79 -5.39 24.59
CA PRO A 10 3.10 -6.09 23.35
C PRO A 10 2.85 -5.21 22.11
N PHE A 11 2.12 -4.11 22.29
CA PHE A 11 1.81 -3.12 21.27
C PHE A 11 2.08 -1.70 21.80
N GLU A 12 2.65 -0.86 20.94
CA GLU A 12 2.87 0.56 21.22
C GLU A 12 2.62 1.38 19.95
N ILE A 13 1.75 2.39 20.00
CA ILE A 13 1.60 3.34 18.91
C ILE A 13 2.87 4.20 18.84
N THR A 14 3.46 4.28 17.66
CA THR A 14 4.68 5.06 17.41
C THR A 14 4.37 6.22 16.45
N PRO A 15 5.33 7.13 16.19
CA PRO A 15 5.17 8.13 15.14
C PRO A 15 4.97 7.53 13.73
N ASN A 16 5.52 6.34 13.48
CA ASN A 16 5.50 5.70 12.15
C ASN A 16 4.36 4.69 11.98
N GLY A 17 3.78 4.19 13.08
CA GLY A 17 2.66 3.27 13.04
C GLY A 17 2.48 2.55 14.37
N LEU A 18 2.75 1.25 14.37
CA LEU A 18 2.54 0.37 15.51
C LEU A 18 3.75 -0.55 15.71
N PHE A 19 4.36 -0.50 16.88
CA PHE A 19 5.35 -1.48 17.31
C PHE A 19 4.64 -2.73 17.83
N VAL A 20 5.17 -3.91 17.47
CA VAL A 20 4.70 -5.22 17.92
C VAL A 20 5.87 -6.03 18.48
N GLY A 21 5.78 -6.42 19.75
CA GLY A 21 6.78 -7.24 20.44
C GLY A 21 6.71 -8.74 20.12
N PRO A 22 7.68 -9.53 20.61
CA PRO A 22 7.61 -10.99 20.60
C PRO A 22 6.36 -11.55 21.32
N PRO A 23 5.89 -12.75 20.96
CA PRO A 23 6.45 -13.65 19.94
C PRO A 23 5.99 -13.33 18.50
N LEU A 24 4.96 -12.47 18.35
CA LEU A 24 4.26 -12.24 17.09
C LEU A 24 5.13 -11.55 16.01
N SER A 25 6.13 -10.79 16.43
CA SER A 25 7.04 -10.06 15.55
C SER A 25 7.68 -10.94 14.45
N SER A 26 8.11 -12.15 14.81
CA SER A 26 8.74 -13.10 13.88
C SER A 26 7.79 -13.55 12.76
N THR A 27 6.55 -13.90 13.12
CA THR A 27 5.51 -14.30 12.17
C THR A 27 5.13 -13.18 11.20
N LEU A 28 5.08 -11.94 11.70
CA LEU A 28 4.76 -10.77 10.87
C LEU A 28 5.87 -10.48 9.86
N LEU A 29 7.13 -10.52 10.28
CA LEU A 29 8.29 -10.35 9.40
C LEU A 29 8.35 -11.43 8.32
N ASN A 30 8.17 -12.69 8.70
CA ASN A 30 8.12 -13.81 7.74
C ASN A 30 6.94 -13.68 6.76
N SER A 31 5.87 -13.01 7.17
CA SER A 31 4.73 -12.69 6.32
C SER A 31 4.94 -11.45 5.45
N GLY A 32 6.09 -10.78 5.56
CA GLY A 32 6.47 -9.61 4.75
C GLY A 32 5.98 -8.26 5.29
N PHE A 33 5.46 -8.23 6.52
CA PHE A 33 4.96 -7.01 7.16
C PHE A 33 6.01 -6.38 8.08
N GLY A 34 6.06 -5.05 8.05
CA GLY A 34 6.88 -4.24 8.93
C GLY A 34 8.38 -4.34 8.69
N THR A 35 9.13 -3.77 9.62
CA THR A 35 10.59 -3.74 9.63
C THR A 35 11.12 -4.12 11.01
N PRO A 36 12.23 -4.87 11.12
CA PRO A 36 12.79 -5.25 12.41
C PRO A 36 13.13 -4.02 13.27
N ARG A 37 12.70 -4.00 14.54
CA ARG A 37 13.03 -2.93 15.50
C ARG A 37 13.28 -3.52 16.89
N GLY A 38 14.52 -3.51 17.35
CA GLY A 38 14.89 -4.13 18.62
C GLY A 38 14.55 -5.62 18.62
N SER A 39 13.79 -6.07 19.62
CA SER A 39 13.27 -7.45 19.70
C SER A 39 11.95 -7.66 18.93
N GLY A 40 11.33 -6.59 18.45
CA GLY A 40 10.02 -6.62 17.80
C GLY A 40 10.06 -6.22 16.32
N VAL A 41 8.89 -5.83 15.82
CA VAL A 41 8.69 -5.32 14.47
C VAL A 41 7.95 -3.99 14.54
N GLU A 42 8.39 -3.04 13.72
CA GLU A 42 7.70 -1.77 13.48
C GLU A 42 6.82 -1.93 12.24
N LEU A 43 5.50 -1.82 12.41
CA LEU A 43 4.53 -1.78 11.32
C LEU A 43 4.28 -0.33 10.92
N GLY A 44 4.23 -0.06 9.61
CA GLY A 44 3.68 1.20 9.12
C GLY A 44 2.19 1.32 9.45
N GLY A 45 1.66 2.55 9.50
CA GLY A 45 0.25 2.79 9.83
C GLY A 45 -0.74 1.99 8.95
N MET A 46 -0.43 1.85 7.65
CA MET A 46 -1.25 1.07 6.71
C MET A 46 -1.24 -0.43 7.02
N GLU A 47 -0.06 -1.00 7.29
CA GLU A 47 0.12 -2.41 7.63
C GLU A 47 -0.59 -2.74 8.95
N ALA A 48 -0.42 -1.89 9.97
CA ALA A 48 -1.04 -2.06 11.27
C ALA A 48 -2.56 -2.10 11.18
N VAL A 49 -3.17 -1.12 10.49
CA VAL A 49 -4.63 -1.08 10.31
C VAL A 49 -5.12 -2.29 9.52
N TYR A 50 -4.41 -2.70 8.47
CA TYR A 50 -4.75 -3.91 7.72
C TYR A 50 -4.73 -5.16 8.61
N LEU A 51 -3.68 -5.35 9.40
CA LEU A 51 -3.54 -6.53 10.24
C LEU A 51 -4.60 -6.58 11.36
N ILE A 52 -4.94 -5.44 11.96
CA ILE A 52 -6.01 -5.35 12.98
C ILE A 52 -7.36 -5.69 12.35
N LEU A 53 -7.73 -5.02 11.24
CA LEU A 53 -9.04 -5.21 10.59
C LEU A 53 -9.22 -6.63 10.04
N ARG A 54 -8.12 -7.32 9.70
CA ARG A 54 -8.15 -8.73 9.26
C ARG A 54 -8.08 -9.73 10.40
N GLY A 55 -8.08 -9.29 11.66
CA GLY A 55 -7.96 -10.16 12.84
C GLY A 55 -6.64 -10.93 12.88
N ARG A 56 -5.59 -10.42 12.24
CA ARG A 56 -4.25 -11.05 12.24
C ARG A 56 -3.40 -10.60 13.42
N ILE A 57 -3.72 -9.46 14.00
CA ILE A 57 -3.22 -9.02 15.30
C ILE A 57 -4.40 -8.61 16.17
N GLU A 58 -4.40 -9.06 17.42
CA GLU A 58 -5.36 -8.66 18.44
C GLU A 58 -4.69 -7.62 19.34
N VAL A 59 -5.33 -6.46 19.44
CA VAL A 59 -4.82 -5.32 20.21
C VAL A 59 -5.91 -4.82 21.15
N ASP A 60 -5.51 -4.21 22.26
CA ASP A 60 -6.45 -3.50 23.13
C ASP A 60 -7.00 -2.26 22.40
N ASN A 61 -8.30 -2.01 22.50
CA ASN A 61 -9.00 -0.88 21.87
C ASN A 61 -8.67 -0.71 20.36
N PRO A 62 -8.97 -1.70 19.51
CA PRO A 62 -8.61 -1.68 18.09
C PRO A 62 -9.19 -0.47 17.36
N GLU A 63 -10.41 -0.05 17.70
CA GLU A 63 -11.08 1.12 17.11
C GLU A 63 -10.28 2.42 17.32
N GLU A 64 -9.71 2.61 18.51
CA GLU A 64 -8.93 3.80 18.84
C GLU A 64 -7.60 3.81 18.08
N ILE A 65 -6.93 2.67 17.99
CA ILE A 65 -5.69 2.51 17.22
C ILE A 65 -5.95 2.77 15.74
N ILE A 66 -6.99 2.14 15.17
CA ILE A 66 -7.37 2.33 13.76
C ILE A 66 -7.69 3.80 13.49
N LYS A 67 -8.49 4.44 14.34
CA LYS A 67 -8.83 5.87 14.21
C LYS A 67 -7.58 6.74 14.28
N THR A 68 -6.70 6.49 15.24
CA THR A 68 -5.46 7.26 15.43
C THR A 68 -4.55 7.13 14.20
N LEU A 69 -4.29 5.91 13.73
CA LEU A 69 -3.40 5.68 12.60
C LEU A 69 -3.99 6.18 11.27
N SER A 70 -5.27 5.92 11.02
CA SER A 70 -5.94 6.36 9.78
C SER A 70 -6.08 7.88 9.68
N SER A 71 -6.25 8.58 10.81
CA SER A 71 -6.38 10.05 10.83
C SER A 71 -5.10 10.80 10.45
N ARG A 72 -3.93 10.16 10.52
CA ARG A 72 -2.63 10.79 10.17
C ARG A 72 -2.53 11.15 8.70
N LYS A 73 -3.36 10.53 7.85
CA LYS A 73 -3.30 10.70 6.40
C LYS A 73 -4.66 11.01 5.80
N ARG A 74 -4.71 12.10 5.03
CA ARG A 74 -5.86 12.36 4.15
C ARG A 74 -5.91 11.33 3.02
N GLY A 75 -7.10 10.78 2.77
CA GLY A 75 -7.29 9.73 1.75
C GLY A 75 -6.75 8.37 2.17
N PHE A 76 -6.55 8.15 3.48
CA PHE A 76 -6.08 6.87 4.02
C PHE A 76 -6.91 5.70 3.48
N TRP A 77 -8.24 5.82 3.51
CA TRP A 77 -9.15 4.74 3.10
C TRP A 77 -9.05 4.37 1.62
N THR A 78 -8.79 5.33 0.74
CA THR A 78 -8.52 5.05 -0.69
C THR A 78 -7.27 4.18 -0.82
N VAL A 79 -6.17 4.58 -0.18
CA VAL A 79 -4.92 3.81 -0.24
C VAL A 79 -5.09 2.45 0.45
N TYR A 80 -5.80 2.41 1.57
CA TYR A 80 -6.10 1.21 2.31
C TYR A 80 -6.86 0.19 1.47
N ALA A 81 -7.87 0.60 0.71
CA ALA A 81 -8.62 -0.29 -0.18
C ALA A 81 -7.69 -1.02 -1.15
N VAL A 82 -6.79 -0.28 -1.81
CA VAL A 82 -5.80 -0.85 -2.74
C VAL A 82 -4.80 -1.74 -2.00
N PHE A 83 -4.29 -1.29 -0.85
CA PHE A 83 -3.34 -2.06 -0.04
C PHE A 83 -3.92 -3.38 0.43
N ALA A 84 -5.16 -3.35 0.94
CA ALA A 84 -5.86 -4.51 1.45
C ALA A 84 -6.16 -5.51 0.33
N ASP A 85 -6.63 -5.04 -0.82
CA ASP A 85 -6.90 -5.90 -1.98
C ASP A 85 -5.63 -6.63 -2.45
N LEU A 86 -4.54 -5.90 -2.68
CA LEU A 86 -3.25 -6.48 -3.07
C LEU A 86 -2.71 -7.46 -2.02
N SER A 87 -2.84 -7.13 -0.73
CA SER A 87 -2.43 -8.01 0.36
C SER A 87 -3.28 -9.28 0.44
N ASN A 88 -4.58 -9.19 0.12
CA ASN A 88 -5.49 -10.34 0.08
C ASN A 88 -5.17 -11.29 -1.07
N GLN A 89 -4.68 -10.76 -2.20
CA GLN A 89 -4.12 -11.53 -3.30
C GLN A 89 -2.77 -12.20 -2.95
N GLY A 90 -2.24 -11.97 -1.75
CA GLY A 90 -0.98 -12.55 -1.28
C GLY A 90 0.28 -11.82 -1.73
N LYS A 91 0.15 -10.64 -2.38
CA LYS A 91 1.30 -9.84 -2.82
C LYS A 91 2.06 -9.31 -1.60
N LYS A 92 3.40 -9.38 -1.66
CA LYS A 92 4.27 -8.70 -0.70
C LYS A 92 4.44 -7.26 -1.14
N ILE A 93 3.89 -6.32 -0.38
CA ILE A 93 3.85 -4.91 -0.75
C ILE A 93 4.40 -4.03 0.36
N PHE A 94 4.85 -2.85 -0.02
CA PHE A 94 5.22 -1.75 0.85
C PHE A 94 4.42 -0.52 0.44
N TYR A 95 3.99 0.27 1.40
CA TYR A 95 3.35 1.54 1.12
C TYR A 95 4.30 2.68 1.48
N ASP A 96 4.61 3.51 0.49
CA ASP A 96 5.48 4.68 0.62
C ASP A 96 4.62 5.92 0.86
N ASP A 97 4.71 6.47 2.07
CA ASP A 97 3.86 7.57 2.50
C ASP A 97 4.18 8.91 1.84
N GLU A 98 5.45 9.13 1.52
CA GLU A 98 5.95 10.37 0.91
C GLU A 98 5.48 10.46 -0.54
N LEU A 99 5.61 9.36 -1.28
CA LEU A 99 5.22 9.30 -2.69
C LEU A 99 3.74 8.99 -2.88
N GLY A 100 3.09 8.41 -1.85
CA GLY A 100 1.70 7.99 -1.89
C GLY A 100 1.47 6.86 -2.89
N ILE A 101 2.39 5.88 -2.92
CA ILE A 101 2.38 4.74 -3.84
C ILE A 101 2.53 3.43 -3.06
N ILE A 102 2.13 2.34 -3.69
CA ILE A 102 2.37 0.99 -3.16
C ILE A 102 3.36 0.29 -4.08
N LEU A 103 4.45 -0.21 -3.52
CA LEU A 103 5.51 -0.94 -4.22
C LEU A 103 5.39 -2.43 -3.94
N GLN A 104 5.50 -3.25 -4.98
CA GLN A 104 5.63 -4.69 -4.82
C GLN A 104 7.08 -5.05 -4.44
N LYS A 105 7.25 -5.75 -3.31
CA LYS A 105 8.57 -6.15 -2.76
C LYS A 105 9.15 -7.37 -3.48
N GLU A 106 8.29 -8.30 -3.90
CA GLU A 106 8.69 -9.59 -4.49
C GLU A 106 7.95 -9.86 -5.80
N GLY A 107 8.61 -10.54 -6.74
CA GLY A 107 8.08 -10.82 -8.06
C GLY A 107 8.30 -9.66 -9.03
N GLU A 108 7.31 -9.37 -9.88
CA GLU A 108 7.39 -8.29 -10.86
C GLU A 108 7.46 -6.92 -10.18
N LYS A 109 8.31 -6.04 -10.72
CA LYS A 109 8.48 -4.65 -10.24
C LYS A 109 7.24 -3.82 -10.59
N MET A 110 6.20 -3.94 -9.79
CA MET A 110 4.95 -3.18 -9.96
C MET A 110 4.87 -2.04 -8.94
N VAL A 111 4.47 -0.87 -9.43
CA VAL A 111 4.14 0.29 -8.58
C VAL A 111 2.70 0.68 -8.81
N TYR A 112 1.91 0.59 -7.75
CA TYR A 112 0.49 0.94 -7.77
C TYR A 112 0.33 2.38 -7.32
N ILE A 113 -0.42 3.16 -8.09
CA ILE A 113 -0.73 4.57 -7.85
C ILE A 113 -2.22 4.63 -7.48
N PRO A 114 -2.56 4.71 -6.17
CA PRO A 114 -3.94 4.82 -5.72
C PRO A 114 -4.54 6.16 -6.14
N LEU A 115 -5.70 6.12 -6.78
CA LEU A 115 -6.47 7.28 -7.20
C LEU A 115 -7.86 7.22 -6.60
N SER A 116 -8.29 8.37 -6.09
CA SER A 116 -9.65 8.56 -5.60
C SER A 116 -10.41 9.42 -6.59
N LEU A 117 -11.69 9.10 -6.82
CA LEU A 117 -12.58 9.91 -7.64
C LEU A 117 -12.75 11.33 -7.09
N ASP A 118 -12.62 11.51 -5.77
CA ASP A 118 -12.75 12.81 -5.09
C ASP A 118 -11.52 13.72 -5.24
N LYS A 119 -10.41 13.19 -5.75
CA LYS A 119 -9.13 13.90 -5.87
C LYS A 119 -8.58 13.79 -7.29
N PRO A 120 -9.14 14.58 -8.24
CA PRO A 120 -8.80 14.46 -9.64
C PRO A 120 -7.30 14.74 -9.87
N MET A 121 -6.65 13.83 -10.58
CA MET A 121 -5.27 14.00 -11.06
C MET A 121 -5.28 14.32 -12.55
N THR A 122 -4.62 15.42 -12.94
CA THR A 122 -4.46 15.73 -14.36
C THR A 122 -3.66 14.65 -15.08
N LEU A 123 -4.00 14.39 -16.34
CA LEU A 123 -3.25 13.45 -17.20
C LEU A 123 -1.75 13.79 -17.27
N LYS A 124 -1.39 15.08 -17.25
CA LYS A 124 0.02 15.52 -17.23
C LYS A 124 0.76 15.02 -15.99
N ASN A 125 0.20 15.22 -14.80
CA ASN A 125 0.80 14.76 -13.55
C ASN A 125 0.84 13.24 -13.46
N LEU A 126 -0.19 12.58 -14.00
CA LEU A 126 -0.26 11.13 -14.08
C LEU A 126 0.90 10.56 -14.90
N LEU A 127 1.06 11.08 -16.13
CA LEU A 127 2.13 10.67 -17.04
C LEU A 127 3.50 10.97 -16.46
N ALA A 128 3.69 12.14 -15.83
CA ALA A 128 4.95 12.48 -15.18
C ALA A 128 5.32 11.46 -14.09
N ARG A 129 4.36 11.09 -13.21
CA ARG A 129 4.56 10.05 -12.20
C ARG A 129 4.88 8.70 -12.84
N ALA A 130 4.09 8.27 -13.81
CA ALA A 130 4.28 6.97 -14.46
C ALA A 130 5.65 6.85 -15.15
N LYS A 131 6.08 7.90 -15.87
CA LYS A 131 7.38 7.92 -16.57
C LYS A 131 8.55 7.69 -15.62
N THR A 132 8.56 8.31 -14.45
CA THR A 132 9.62 8.13 -13.44
C THR A 132 9.82 6.65 -13.07
N TYR A 133 8.75 5.86 -13.05
CA TYR A 133 8.81 4.45 -12.72
C TYR A 133 9.17 3.58 -13.92
N VAL A 134 8.63 3.89 -15.11
CA VAL A 134 9.01 3.21 -16.36
C VAL A 134 10.51 3.33 -16.60
N GLU A 135 11.09 4.52 -16.43
CA GLU A 135 12.54 4.76 -16.56
C GLU A 135 13.37 3.94 -15.56
N ARG A 136 12.79 3.56 -14.42
CA ARG A 136 13.40 2.71 -13.39
C ARG A 136 13.09 1.22 -13.58
N SER A 137 12.48 0.85 -14.72
CA SER A 137 12.04 -0.50 -15.04
C SER A 137 11.00 -1.06 -14.05
N TRP A 138 10.14 -0.18 -13.55
CA TRP A 138 8.92 -0.53 -12.83
C TRP A 138 7.71 -0.37 -13.75
N THR A 139 6.73 -1.25 -13.61
CA THR A 139 5.44 -1.18 -14.30
C THR A 139 4.47 -0.36 -13.45
N PRO A 140 4.12 0.88 -13.86
CA PRO A 140 3.11 1.66 -13.17
C PRO A 140 1.71 1.10 -13.43
N VAL A 141 0.93 0.98 -12.35
CA VAL A 141 -0.45 0.52 -12.35
C VAL A 141 -1.30 1.56 -11.64
N LEU A 142 -2.36 2.05 -12.29
CA LEU A 142 -3.35 2.91 -11.65
C LEU A 142 -4.33 2.02 -10.90
N ALA A 143 -4.55 2.34 -9.64
CA ALA A 143 -5.55 1.68 -8.82
C ALA A 143 -6.64 2.72 -8.51
N ILE A 144 -7.69 2.73 -9.33
CA ILE A 144 -8.81 3.67 -9.20
C ILE A 144 -9.81 3.05 -8.24
N VAL A 145 -10.11 3.75 -7.14
CA VAL A 145 -11.06 3.29 -6.13
C VAL A 145 -12.39 3.99 -6.34
N ASP A 146 -13.46 3.21 -6.48
CA ASP A 146 -14.82 3.71 -6.61
C ASP A 146 -15.43 4.18 -5.27
N GLU A 147 -16.67 4.67 -5.28
CA GLU A 147 -17.39 5.10 -4.08
C GLU A 147 -17.64 4.00 -3.04
N HIS A 148 -17.55 2.74 -3.44
CA HIS A 148 -17.74 1.58 -2.58
C HIS A 148 -16.42 1.06 -2.00
N GLY A 149 -15.29 1.67 -2.36
CA GLY A 149 -13.97 1.23 -1.91
C GLY A 149 -13.41 0.06 -2.70
N THR A 150 -13.93 -0.20 -3.91
CA THR A 150 -13.45 -1.28 -4.78
C THR A 150 -12.36 -0.76 -5.73
N PRO A 151 -11.12 -1.30 -5.67
CA PRO A 151 -10.08 -0.92 -6.62
C PRO A 151 -10.26 -1.56 -8.00
N THR A 152 -10.03 -0.79 -9.06
CA THR A 152 -9.85 -1.27 -10.43
C THR A 152 -8.45 -0.91 -10.92
N TYR A 153 -7.78 -1.84 -11.59
CA TYR A 153 -6.36 -1.75 -11.95
C TYR A 153 -6.14 -1.55 -13.46
N TYR A 154 -5.33 -0.56 -13.83
CA TYR A 154 -4.96 -0.28 -15.22
C TYR A 154 -3.44 -0.12 -15.34
N SER A 155 -2.78 -0.89 -16.21
CA SER A 155 -1.37 -0.66 -16.51
C SER A 155 -1.20 0.62 -17.32
N VAL A 156 -0.12 1.35 -17.05
CA VAL A 156 0.24 2.54 -17.84
C VAL A 156 1.48 2.23 -18.66
N ASP A 157 1.34 2.38 -19.96
CA ASP A 157 2.46 2.38 -20.89
C ASP A 157 2.61 3.77 -21.50
N THR A 158 3.84 4.26 -21.54
CA THR A 158 4.18 5.60 -22.06
C THR A 158 4.88 5.55 -23.41
N ARG A 159 4.80 4.40 -24.10
CA ARG A 159 5.34 4.22 -25.45
C ARG A 159 4.88 5.35 -26.38
N PRO A 160 5.80 5.91 -27.19
CA PRO A 160 5.41 6.78 -28.28
C PRO A 160 4.48 6.00 -29.23
N PRO A 161 3.55 6.67 -29.91
CA PRO A 161 2.69 6.01 -30.88
C PRO A 161 3.56 5.31 -31.93
N SER A 162 3.49 3.98 -32.00
CA SER A 162 4.04 3.24 -33.12
C SER A 162 3.15 3.48 -34.34
N LYS A 163 3.75 3.59 -35.53
CA LYS A 163 3.01 3.78 -36.80
C LYS A 163 1.92 2.70 -37.01
N GLU A 164 2.08 1.52 -36.40
CA GLU A 164 1.15 0.39 -36.48
C GLU A 164 -0.22 0.67 -35.83
N LEU A 165 -0.28 1.50 -34.78
CA LEU A 165 -1.55 1.86 -34.12
C LEU A 165 -2.38 2.87 -34.93
N LEU A 166 -1.80 3.49 -35.96
CA LEU A 166 -2.49 4.44 -36.85
C LEU A 166 -3.14 3.74 -38.05
N ILE A 167 -2.80 2.49 -38.33
CA ILE A 167 -3.24 1.76 -39.53
C ILE A 167 -4.47 0.88 -39.25
N SER A 168 -4.73 0.51 -38.00
CA SER A 168 -5.86 -0.35 -37.63
C SER A 168 -7.24 0.34 -37.63
N GLY A 169 -7.35 1.54 -38.22
CA GLY A 169 -8.57 2.36 -38.22
C GLY A 169 -9.27 2.52 -39.58
N GLU A 170 -8.73 1.98 -40.67
CA GLU A 170 -9.24 2.25 -42.03
C GLU A 170 -9.70 1.03 -42.84
N GLU A 171 -9.98 -0.13 -42.22
CA GLU A 171 -10.70 -1.21 -42.92
C GLU A 171 -12.10 -1.40 -42.34
N GLY A 172 -13.01 -0.55 -42.81
CA GLY A 172 -14.42 -0.62 -42.48
C GLY A 172 -15.23 0.47 -43.17
N SER A 173 -15.17 0.56 -44.50
CA SER A 173 -16.11 1.37 -45.29
C SER A 173 -16.24 0.83 -46.73
N LEU A 174 -17.38 0.15 -46.93
CA LEU A 174 -18.10 -0.19 -48.18
C LEU A 174 -17.49 -1.21 -49.14
#